data_AF-A0AAN6L1Z8-F1
#
_entry.id   AF-A0AAN6L1Z8-F1
#
_cell.length_a   1.000
_cell.length_b   1.000
_cell.length_c   1.000
_cell.angle_alpha   90.00
_cell.angle_beta   90.00
_cell.angle_gamma   90.00
#
_symmetry.space_group_name_H-M   'P 1'
#
loop_
_entity.id
_entity.type
_entity.pdbx_description
1 polymer ?
#
loop_
_entity_poly.entity_id
_entity_poly.type
_entity_poly.pdbx_seq_one_letter_code
_entity_poly.pdbx_strand_id
1 'polypeptide(L)'
;MALDRVPGELKLYIGGLFTLRRKEALKAAGITHVLSVLRLPLDERLFERFDHMVVEVDDVDDENLLEHFAACNEFIQRGLEGGGGVFVHCVMGKSRSSTVMSAFLMQRHGLTREEALSQIQQARPICEPNEGFWKQLELYHDMATPKNVDEHPAYQRWLYQREIELSRACGQAPEAEKIRFEDEHVHAQAGAEFEMRCRKCRRQLATSQYLLPHTPRQQNTSPLASPNPSPLTLCSHYFLDPLSWMKSELEQGKLEGRLECPKCRANVGKYAWQGMQCSCGEWVVPGISLAKGRVDEVKSRPSVGGAAGTGVGMGMGIRMPPSEAGRRPVAGQGNL
;
A
#
# COMPACT_ATOMS: atom_id res chain seq x y z
N MET A 1 -23.33 19.39 26.44
CA MET A 1 -22.17 19.18 25.54
C MET A 1 -21.39 20.48 25.47
N ALA A 2 -20.13 20.46 25.87
CA ALA A 2 -19.27 21.63 25.95
C ALA A 2 -18.51 21.89 24.64
N LEU A 3 -17.94 23.09 24.53
CA LEU A 3 -16.92 23.47 23.55
C LEU A 3 -15.58 23.19 24.22
N ASP A 4 -14.91 22.11 23.83
CA ASP A 4 -13.77 21.60 24.59
C ASP A 4 -12.47 22.03 23.89
N ARG A 5 -11.60 22.77 24.59
CA ARG A 5 -10.32 23.22 24.05
C ARG A 5 -9.27 22.13 24.26
N VAL A 6 -8.64 21.68 23.18
CA VAL A 6 -7.53 20.72 23.25
C VAL A 6 -6.34 21.34 24.00
N PRO A 7 -5.67 20.61 24.89
CA PRO A 7 -4.51 21.14 25.61
C PRO A 7 -3.37 21.53 24.67
N GLY A 8 -2.64 22.57 25.06
CA GLY A 8 -1.49 23.08 24.32
C GLY A 8 -1.63 24.56 23.94
N GLU A 9 -0.75 24.99 23.04
CA GLU A 9 -0.66 26.38 22.58
C GLU A 9 -1.73 26.72 21.53
N LEU A 10 -2.25 25.70 20.84
CA LEU A 10 -3.20 25.89 19.74
C LEU A 10 -4.59 26.30 20.26
N LYS A 11 -5.27 27.17 19.51
CA LYS A 11 -6.68 27.52 19.73
C LYS A 11 -7.58 26.52 19.00
N LEU A 12 -7.43 25.24 19.32
CA LEU A 12 -8.15 24.13 18.68
C LEU A 12 -9.24 23.60 19.61
N TYR A 13 -10.45 23.48 19.09
CA TYR A 13 -11.64 23.14 19.87
C TYR A 13 -12.42 22.01 19.21
N ILE A 14 -12.94 21.07 20.02
CA ILE A 14 -13.74 19.94 19.58
C ILE A 14 -15.14 19.97 20.21
N GLY A 15 -16.14 19.44 19.51
CA GLY A 15 -17.49 19.34 20.04
C GLY A 15 -18.46 18.61 19.13
N GLY A 16 -19.73 18.55 19.57
CA GLY A 16 -20.83 18.03 18.77
C GLY A 16 -21.63 19.15 18.09
N LEU A 17 -22.57 18.77 17.24
CA LEU A 17 -23.39 19.69 16.44
C LEU A 17 -24.11 20.74 17.29
N PHE A 18 -24.60 20.36 18.47
CA PHE A 18 -25.33 21.27 19.37
C PHE A 18 -24.44 22.37 19.97
N THR A 19 -23.10 22.24 19.93
CA THR A 19 -22.18 23.28 20.40
C THR A 19 -22.29 24.55 19.56
N LEU A 20 -22.67 24.45 18.28
CA LEU A 20 -22.88 25.60 17.39
C LEU A 20 -24.00 26.54 17.86
N ARG A 21 -24.94 26.06 18.67
CA ARG A 21 -26.01 26.91 19.23
C ARG A 21 -25.49 27.88 20.30
N ARG A 22 -24.26 27.70 20.79
CA ARG A 22 -23.65 28.51 21.86
C ARG A 22 -22.83 29.67 21.29
N LYS A 23 -23.52 30.62 20.64
CA LYS A 23 -22.88 31.77 19.95
C LYS A 23 -21.91 32.55 20.84
N GLU A 24 -22.29 32.82 22.10
CA GLU A 24 -21.43 33.55 23.05
C GLU A 24 -20.16 32.77 23.42
N ALA A 25 -20.24 31.44 23.56
CA ALA A 25 -19.09 30.61 23.87
C ALA A 25 -18.09 30.57 22.70
N LEU A 26 -18.59 30.44 21.46
CA LEU A 26 -17.75 30.50 20.26
C LEU A 26 -17.08 31.86 20.10
N LYS A 27 -17.83 32.95 20.37
CA LYS A 27 -17.29 34.32 20.35
C LYS A 27 -16.23 34.54 21.42
N ALA A 28 -16.48 34.10 22.66
CA ALA A 28 -15.52 34.23 23.75
C ALA A 28 -14.24 33.41 23.52
N ALA A 29 -14.35 32.27 22.84
CA ALA A 29 -13.21 31.46 22.41
C ALA A 29 -12.47 32.02 21.18
N GLY A 30 -12.98 33.10 20.57
CA GLY A 30 -12.39 33.70 19.37
C GLY A 30 -12.42 32.76 18.17
N ILE A 31 -13.45 31.90 18.06
CA ILE A 31 -13.59 31.00 16.91
C ILE A 31 -13.81 31.82 15.64
N THR A 32 -13.06 31.48 14.60
CA THR A 32 -13.12 32.12 13.27
C THR A 32 -13.35 31.10 12.17
N HIS A 33 -12.94 29.84 12.39
CA HIS A 33 -13.04 28.76 11.43
C HIS A 33 -13.82 27.60 12.04
N VAL A 34 -14.72 27.01 11.26
CA VAL A 34 -15.52 25.84 11.64
C VAL A 34 -15.34 24.74 10.60
N LEU A 35 -14.95 23.55 11.06
CA LEU A 35 -14.85 22.35 10.24
C LEU A 35 -15.92 21.35 10.66
N SER A 36 -16.89 21.12 9.78
CA SER A 36 -17.97 20.15 9.96
C SER A 36 -17.62 18.84 9.26
N VAL A 37 -17.49 17.75 10.02
CA VAL A 37 -17.20 16.40 9.49
C VAL A 37 -18.42 15.52 9.72
N LEU A 38 -19.41 15.64 8.83
CA LEU A 38 -20.71 14.98 8.92
C LEU A 38 -21.49 15.09 7.60
N ARG A 39 -22.30 14.09 7.28
CA ARG A 39 -23.27 14.10 6.18
C ARG A 39 -24.69 14.36 6.70
N LEU A 40 -25.05 15.63 6.89
CA LEU A 40 -26.40 16.06 7.27
C LEU A 40 -26.69 17.45 6.71
N PRO A 41 -27.96 17.79 6.43
CA PRO A 41 -28.35 19.17 6.14
C PRO A 41 -27.99 20.10 7.31
N LEU A 42 -27.24 21.16 7.02
CA LEU A 42 -26.83 22.15 7.99
C LEU A 42 -27.60 23.46 7.78
N ASP A 43 -27.99 24.12 8.88
CA ASP A 43 -28.56 25.46 8.83
C ASP A 43 -27.42 26.48 8.61
N GLU A 44 -27.29 26.98 7.38
CA GLU A 44 -26.24 27.92 6.95
C GLU A 44 -26.14 29.16 7.86
N ARG A 45 -27.25 29.57 8.49
CA ARG A 45 -27.31 30.71 9.42
C ARG A 45 -26.43 30.53 10.66
N LEU A 46 -26.10 29.28 11.02
CA LEU A 46 -25.18 28.99 12.12
C LEU A 46 -23.72 29.32 11.76
N PHE A 47 -23.40 29.44 10.47
CA PHE A 47 -22.04 29.51 9.96
C PHE A 47 -21.67 30.86 9.33
N GLU A 48 -22.63 31.77 9.09
CA GLU A 48 -22.43 33.08 8.42
C GLU A 48 -21.24 33.94 8.92
N ARG A 49 -20.76 33.73 10.15
CA ARG A 49 -19.68 34.51 10.77
C ARG A 49 -18.34 33.79 10.81
N PHE A 50 -18.27 32.58 10.26
CA PHE A 50 -17.10 31.74 10.28
C PHE A 50 -16.69 31.42 8.84
N ASP A 51 -15.40 31.23 8.63
CA ASP A 51 -14.97 30.43 7.49
C ASP A 51 -15.37 28.98 7.77
N HIS A 52 -16.13 28.37 6.86
CA HIS A 52 -16.79 27.09 7.08
C HIS A 52 -16.41 26.09 5.99
N MET A 53 -15.88 24.95 6.41
CA MET A 53 -15.62 23.81 5.54
C MET A 53 -16.47 22.62 5.99
N VAL A 54 -17.07 21.92 5.02
CA VAL A 54 -17.85 20.71 5.24
C VAL A 54 -17.17 19.54 4.55
N VAL A 55 -17.02 18.44 5.29
CA VAL A 55 -16.58 17.14 4.79
C VAL A 55 -17.73 16.16 5.02
N GLU A 56 -18.34 15.73 3.92
CA GLU A 56 -19.57 14.92 3.93
C GLU A 56 -19.29 13.44 4.12
N VAL A 57 -19.09 13.02 5.38
CA VAL A 57 -18.75 11.64 5.73
C VAL A 57 -19.67 11.07 6.82
N ASP A 58 -20.10 9.83 6.63
CA ASP A 58 -20.86 9.05 7.61
C ASP A 58 -19.95 8.39 8.67
N ASP A 59 -20.51 8.01 9.82
CA ASP A 59 -19.74 7.46 10.95
C ASP A 59 -19.67 5.93 10.92
N VAL A 60 -19.18 5.38 9.82
CA VAL A 60 -19.12 3.93 9.57
C VAL A 60 -17.69 3.52 9.19
N ASP A 61 -17.35 2.25 9.43
CA ASP A 61 -15.98 1.75 9.28
C ASP A 61 -15.52 1.67 7.81
N ASP A 62 -16.47 1.63 6.89
CA ASP A 62 -16.27 1.58 5.44
C ASP A 62 -16.41 2.96 4.78
N GLU A 63 -16.26 4.07 5.50
CA GLU A 63 -16.13 5.41 4.91
C GLU A 63 -14.66 5.77 4.67
N ASN A 64 -14.35 6.60 3.67
CA ASN A 64 -12.97 7.04 3.38
C ASN A 64 -12.78 8.48 3.87
N LEU A 65 -12.25 8.65 5.08
CA LEU A 65 -11.96 9.98 5.61
C LEU A 65 -10.51 10.41 5.32
N LEU A 66 -9.63 9.45 5.05
CA LEU A 66 -8.21 9.63 4.79
C LEU A 66 -7.93 10.55 3.59
N GLU A 67 -8.73 10.47 2.52
CA GLU A 67 -8.62 11.38 1.36
C GLU A 67 -8.80 12.86 1.75
N HIS A 68 -9.55 13.14 2.82
CA HIS A 68 -9.85 14.50 3.25
C HIS A 68 -8.83 15.08 4.22
N PHE A 69 -7.88 14.28 4.73
CA PHE A 69 -6.94 14.73 5.76
C PHE A 69 -6.09 15.93 5.30
N ALA A 70 -5.62 15.93 4.05
CA ALA A 70 -4.84 17.04 3.50
C ALA A 70 -5.60 18.37 3.56
N ALA A 71 -6.80 18.41 2.97
CA ALA A 71 -7.65 19.60 2.95
C ALA A 71 -8.06 20.04 4.36
N CYS A 72 -8.37 19.09 5.26
CA CYS A 72 -8.70 19.40 6.64
C CYS A 72 -7.53 20.00 7.40
N ASN A 73 -6.33 19.44 7.25
CA ASN A 73 -5.14 19.93 7.92
C ASN A 73 -4.79 21.34 7.44
N GLU A 74 -4.89 21.62 6.15
CA GLU A 74 -4.69 22.96 5.59
C GLU A 74 -5.72 23.97 6.12
N PHE A 75 -6.99 23.58 6.19
CA PHE A 75 -8.06 24.41 6.75
C PHE A 75 -7.79 24.76 8.22
N ILE A 76 -7.42 23.76 9.03
CA ILE A 76 -7.10 23.96 10.45
C ILE A 76 -5.84 24.83 10.60
N GLN A 77 -4.80 24.55 9.82
CA GLN A 77 -3.54 25.30 9.86
C GLN A 77 -3.77 26.78 9.56
N ARG A 78 -4.50 27.09 8.50
CA ARG A 78 -4.83 28.45 8.08
C ARG A 78 -5.61 29.21 9.15
N GLY A 79 -6.58 28.57 9.80
CA GLY A 79 -7.35 29.20 10.87
C GLY A 79 -6.52 29.53 12.11
N LEU A 80 -5.56 28.67 12.45
CA LEU A 80 -4.64 28.88 13.57
C LEU A 80 -3.60 29.96 13.25
N GLU A 81 -3.02 29.96 12.04
CA GLU A 81 -2.04 30.97 11.60
C GLU A 81 -2.64 32.37 11.48
N GLY A 82 -3.93 32.47 11.16
CA GLY A 82 -4.69 33.73 11.20
C GLY A 82 -4.91 34.28 12.62
N GLY A 83 -4.43 33.60 13.67
CA GLY A 83 -4.58 34.00 15.08
C GLY A 83 -5.95 33.69 15.70
N GLY A 84 -6.85 33.09 14.91
CA GLY A 84 -8.19 32.71 15.32
C GLY A 84 -8.26 31.33 15.97
N GLY A 85 -9.42 31.02 16.55
CA GLY A 85 -9.74 29.67 17.01
C GLY A 85 -10.39 28.83 15.90
N VAL A 86 -10.08 27.54 15.89
CA VAL A 86 -10.66 26.55 14.97
C VAL A 86 -11.52 25.58 15.75
N PHE A 87 -12.79 25.45 15.34
CA PHE A 87 -13.73 24.51 15.91
C PHE A 87 -14.00 23.35 14.94
N VAL A 88 -13.61 22.14 15.31
CA VAL A 88 -13.86 20.92 14.53
C VAL A 88 -14.96 20.11 15.20
N HIS A 89 -16.00 19.75 14.46
CA HIS A 89 -17.13 19.03 15.02
C HIS A 89 -17.71 17.99 14.07
N CYS A 90 -18.39 17.01 14.66
CA CYS A 90 -19.29 16.11 13.96
C CYS A 90 -20.66 16.15 14.65
N VAL A 91 -21.43 15.06 14.61
CA VAL A 91 -22.72 14.98 15.32
C VAL A 91 -22.48 14.96 16.84
N MET A 92 -21.71 13.99 17.33
CA MET A 92 -21.46 13.80 18.77
C MET A 92 -20.14 14.40 19.26
N GLY A 93 -19.24 14.80 18.35
CA GLY A 93 -17.87 15.16 18.71
C GLY A 93 -17.09 13.97 19.27
N LYS A 94 -17.27 12.77 18.70
CA LYS A 94 -16.73 11.51 19.21
C LYS A 94 -15.74 10.85 18.25
N SER A 95 -16.17 10.57 17.02
CA SER A 95 -15.44 9.72 16.05
C SER A 95 -14.89 10.52 14.86
N ARG A 96 -15.72 10.96 13.91
CA ARG A 96 -15.28 11.74 12.72
C ARG A 96 -14.41 12.98 13.04
N SER A 97 -14.89 13.83 13.96
CA SER A 97 -14.17 15.06 14.32
C SER A 97 -12.88 14.80 15.09
N SER A 98 -12.84 13.77 15.94
CA SER A 98 -11.63 13.40 16.67
C SER A 98 -10.61 12.78 15.71
N THR A 99 -11.05 12.00 14.72
CA THR A 99 -10.20 11.44 13.67
C THR A 99 -9.48 12.54 12.88
N VAL A 100 -10.22 13.53 12.36
CA VAL A 100 -9.61 14.65 11.62
C VAL A 100 -8.67 15.45 12.51
N MET A 101 -9.06 15.69 13.76
CA MET A 101 -8.21 16.40 14.70
C MET A 101 -6.93 15.61 15.05
N SER A 102 -7.02 14.29 15.17
CA SER A 102 -5.86 13.41 15.35
C SER A 102 -4.94 13.48 14.14
N ALA A 103 -5.47 13.39 12.91
CA ALA A 103 -4.68 13.49 11.70
C ALA A 103 -3.90 14.82 11.60
N PHE A 104 -4.53 15.92 12.01
CA PHE A 104 -3.86 17.23 12.10
C PHE A 104 -2.72 17.22 13.13
N LEU A 105 -2.98 16.74 14.35
CA LEU A 105 -1.97 16.69 15.42
C LEU A 105 -0.80 15.77 15.05
N MET A 106 -1.08 14.62 14.43
CA MET A 106 -0.06 13.70 13.92
C MET A 106 0.85 14.38 12.89
N GLN A 107 0.28 15.03 11.88
CA GLN A 107 1.09 15.73 10.87
C GLN A 107 1.84 16.95 11.44
N ARG A 108 1.21 17.70 12.36
CA ARG A 108 1.80 18.93 12.92
C ARG A 108 2.93 18.66 13.90
N HIS A 109 2.82 17.60 14.69
CA HIS A 109 3.70 17.32 15.83
C HIS A 109 4.47 16.00 15.72
N GLY A 110 4.25 15.21 14.66
CA GLY A 110 4.91 13.91 14.48
C GLY A 110 4.44 12.87 15.49
N LEU A 111 3.20 12.97 15.96
CA LEU A 111 2.63 12.07 16.96
C LEU A 111 2.12 10.77 16.33
N THR A 112 2.08 9.70 17.12
CA THR A 112 1.29 8.50 16.75
C THR A 112 -0.21 8.77 16.89
N ARG A 113 -1.04 7.89 16.33
CA ARG A 113 -2.51 7.98 16.45
C ARG A 113 -2.98 7.90 17.92
N GLU A 114 -2.30 7.11 18.75
CA GLU A 114 -2.57 6.95 20.18
C GLU A 114 -2.25 8.23 20.96
N GLU A 115 -1.09 8.83 20.70
CA GLU A 115 -0.67 10.08 21.34
C GLU A 115 -1.59 11.24 20.97
N ALA A 116 -1.91 11.37 19.68
CA ALA A 116 -2.81 12.41 19.20
C ALA A 116 -4.22 12.28 19.79
N LEU A 117 -4.78 11.06 19.82
CA LEU A 117 -6.10 10.82 20.43
C LEU A 117 -6.07 11.09 21.94
N SER A 118 -5.04 10.64 22.65
CA SER A 118 -4.87 10.87 24.10
C SER A 118 -4.87 12.36 24.43
N GLN A 119 -4.21 13.19 23.61
CA GLN A 119 -4.21 14.64 23.79
C GLN A 119 -5.62 15.23 23.64
N ILE A 120 -6.42 14.77 22.67
CA ILE A 120 -7.80 15.21 22.49
C ILE A 120 -8.69 14.75 23.66
N GLN A 121 -8.49 13.52 24.13
CA GLN A 121 -9.27 12.93 25.22
C GLN A 121 -9.08 13.65 26.57
N GLN A 122 -7.96 14.34 26.78
CA GLN A 122 -7.76 15.21 27.95
C GLN A 122 -8.79 16.35 28.00
N ALA A 123 -9.21 16.88 26.84
CA ALA A 123 -10.28 17.87 26.76
C ALA A 123 -11.66 17.24 26.66
N ARG A 124 -11.77 16.11 25.94
CA ARG A 124 -13.05 15.45 25.67
C ARG A 124 -12.92 13.92 25.76
N PRO A 125 -13.10 13.34 26.97
CA PRO A 125 -12.84 11.91 27.22
C PRO A 125 -13.66 10.91 26.39
N ILE A 126 -14.80 11.34 25.85
CA ILE A 126 -15.66 10.49 25.02
C ILE A 126 -15.13 10.25 23.60
N CYS A 127 -14.03 10.92 23.20
CA CYS A 127 -13.48 10.79 21.87
C CYS A 127 -12.95 9.37 21.64
N GLU A 128 -13.42 8.76 20.57
CA GLU A 128 -13.13 7.38 20.18
C GLU A 128 -13.52 7.26 18.71
N PRO A 129 -12.55 7.38 17.78
CA PRO A 129 -12.73 7.01 16.37
C PRO A 129 -13.31 5.60 16.23
N ASN A 130 -14.10 5.37 15.19
CA ASN A 130 -14.50 4.02 14.83
C ASN A 130 -13.30 3.19 14.31
N GLU A 131 -13.47 1.89 14.12
CA GLU A 131 -12.37 0.99 13.77
C GLU A 131 -11.80 1.32 12.38
N GLY A 132 -12.65 1.68 11.42
CA GLY A 132 -12.24 2.05 10.07
C GLY A 132 -11.35 3.29 10.04
N PHE A 133 -11.76 4.34 10.76
CA PHE A 133 -11.00 5.57 10.92
C PHE A 133 -9.72 5.37 11.71
N TRP A 134 -9.74 4.48 12.71
CA TRP A 134 -8.54 4.13 13.47
C TRP A 134 -7.46 3.45 12.61
N LYS A 135 -7.87 2.54 11.72
CA LYS A 135 -6.99 1.92 10.72
C LYS A 135 -6.49 2.95 9.69
N GLN A 136 -7.33 3.90 9.28
CA GLN A 136 -6.92 4.99 8.38
C GLN A 136 -5.88 5.91 9.01
N LEU A 137 -5.94 6.20 10.31
CA LEU A 137 -4.89 6.95 11.01
C LEU A 137 -3.57 6.18 11.06
N GLU A 138 -3.60 4.86 11.25
CA GLU A 138 -2.38 4.03 11.17
C GLU A 138 -1.79 4.00 9.78
N LEU A 139 -2.61 3.80 8.75
CA LEU A 139 -2.16 3.92 7.36
C LEU A 139 -1.55 5.31 7.11
N TYR A 140 -2.18 6.38 7.60
CA TYR A 140 -1.65 7.74 7.47
C TYR A 140 -0.29 7.92 8.17
N HIS A 141 -0.12 7.34 9.37
CA HIS A 141 1.14 7.32 10.09
C HIS A 141 2.22 6.52 9.34
N ASP A 142 1.89 5.34 8.83
CA ASP A 142 2.82 4.47 8.08
C ASP A 142 3.29 5.13 6.77
N MET A 143 2.47 6.01 6.19
CA MET A 143 2.83 6.86 5.05
C MET A 143 3.65 8.10 5.45
N ALA A 144 4.03 8.24 6.73
CA ALA A 144 4.69 9.41 7.30
C ALA A 144 3.89 10.73 7.17
N THR A 145 2.56 10.65 7.25
CA THR A 145 1.64 11.80 7.26
C THR A 145 1.80 12.75 6.05
N PRO A 146 1.76 12.24 4.81
CA PRO A 146 2.08 13.03 3.63
C PRO A 146 1.02 14.12 3.38
N LYS A 147 1.43 15.21 2.72
CA LYS A 147 0.50 16.27 2.30
C LYS A 147 -0.41 15.84 1.14
N ASN A 148 0.09 14.95 0.28
CA ASN A 148 -0.68 14.36 -0.81
C ASN A 148 -0.81 12.86 -0.53
N VAL A 149 -2.01 12.43 -0.16
CA VAL A 149 -2.30 11.03 0.15
C VAL A 149 -2.63 10.25 -1.12
N ASP A 150 -3.27 10.87 -2.10
CA ASP A 150 -3.76 10.23 -3.31
C ASP A 150 -2.65 9.58 -4.11
N GLU A 151 -1.49 10.20 -4.23
CA GLU A 151 -0.36 9.65 -5.00
C GLU A 151 0.43 8.58 -4.24
N HIS A 152 0.15 8.36 -2.95
CA HIS A 152 0.97 7.48 -2.13
C HIS A 152 0.71 6.00 -2.46
N PRO A 153 1.75 5.17 -2.77
CA PRO A 153 1.55 3.78 -3.17
C PRO A 153 0.80 2.90 -2.15
N ALA A 154 1.01 3.14 -0.85
CA ALA A 154 0.29 2.43 0.20
C ALA A 154 -1.20 2.76 0.22
N TYR A 155 -1.56 4.03 -0.04
CA TYR A 155 -2.94 4.47 -0.12
C TYR A 155 -3.64 3.91 -1.35
N GLN A 156 -2.99 3.98 -2.52
CA GLN A 156 -3.49 3.40 -3.75
C GLN A 156 -3.70 1.88 -3.65
N ARG A 157 -2.80 1.18 -2.95
CA ARG A 157 -2.99 -0.25 -2.63
C ARG A 157 -4.19 -0.49 -1.71
N TRP A 158 -4.38 0.33 -0.69
CA TRP A 158 -5.52 0.23 0.22
C TRP A 158 -6.86 0.46 -0.50
N LEU A 159 -6.94 1.49 -1.36
CA LEU A 159 -8.11 1.74 -2.22
C LEU A 159 -8.41 0.55 -3.14
N TYR A 160 -7.37 0.00 -3.78
CA TYR A 160 -7.52 -1.18 -4.63
C TYR A 160 -8.06 -2.40 -3.86
N GLN A 161 -7.55 -2.68 -2.66
CA GLN A 161 -8.06 -3.79 -1.83
C GLN A 161 -9.55 -3.62 -1.51
N ARG A 162 -9.96 -2.40 -1.18
CA ARG A 162 -11.35 -2.08 -0.87
C ARG A 162 -12.27 -2.19 -2.09
N GLU A 163 -11.80 -1.78 -3.27
CA GLU A 163 -12.52 -2.00 -4.53
C GLU A 163 -12.71 -3.50 -4.82
N ILE A 164 -11.67 -4.32 -4.58
CA ILE A 164 -11.76 -5.78 -4.73
C ILE A 164 -12.80 -6.36 -3.77
N GLU A 165 -12.82 -5.93 -2.51
CA GLU A 165 -13.80 -6.37 -1.53
C GLU A 165 -15.23 -6.02 -1.93
N LEU A 166 -15.46 -4.78 -2.40
CA LEU A 166 -16.76 -4.31 -2.88
C LEU A 166 -17.22 -5.09 -4.12
N SER A 167 -16.37 -5.19 -5.13
CA SER A 167 -16.63 -5.97 -6.35
C SER A 167 -17.00 -7.42 -6.02
N ARG A 168 -16.27 -8.04 -5.10
CA ARG A 168 -16.55 -9.40 -4.61
C ARG A 168 -17.92 -9.49 -3.95
N ALA A 169 -18.26 -8.55 -3.06
CA ALA A 169 -19.54 -8.52 -2.37
C ALA A 169 -20.73 -8.40 -3.33
N CYS A 170 -20.55 -7.68 -4.44
CA CYS A 170 -21.56 -7.53 -5.50
C CYS A 170 -21.54 -8.64 -6.56
N GLY A 171 -20.60 -9.59 -6.47
CA GLY A 171 -20.52 -10.67 -7.45
C GLY A 171 -19.87 -10.27 -8.78
N GLN A 172 -19.08 -9.21 -8.80
CA GLN A 172 -18.55 -8.54 -10.00
C GLN A 172 -17.02 -8.55 -10.04
N ALA A 173 -16.48 -8.32 -11.24
CA ALA A 173 -15.06 -8.01 -11.42
C ALA A 173 -14.85 -6.50 -11.15
N PRO A 174 -13.68 -6.09 -10.64
CA PRO A 174 -13.35 -4.68 -10.50
C PRO A 174 -13.40 -3.96 -11.84
N GLU A 175 -13.77 -2.68 -11.81
CA GLU A 175 -13.69 -1.81 -12.98
C GLU A 175 -12.24 -1.72 -13.49
N ALA A 176 -12.06 -1.76 -14.81
CA ALA A 176 -10.74 -1.82 -15.45
C ALA A 176 -9.79 -0.70 -14.96
N GLU A 177 -10.30 0.52 -14.84
CA GLU A 177 -9.54 1.70 -14.42
C GLU A 177 -9.09 1.65 -12.96
N LYS A 178 -9.75 0.81 -12.13
CA LYS A 178 -9.43 0.64 -10.72
C LYS A 178 -8.50 -0.55 -10.45
N ILE A 179 -8.14 -1.32 -11.48
CA ILE A 179 -7.19 -2.43 -11.32
C ILE A 179 -5.79 -1.86 -11.14
N ARG A 180 -5.19 -2.11 -9.97
CA ARG A 180 -3.82 -1.72 -9.68
C ARG A 180 -2.83 -2.75 -10.23
N PHE A 181 -1.96 -2.32 -11.15
CA PHE A 181 -0.83 -3.11 -11.63
C PHE A 181 0.43 -2.77 -10.84
N GLU A 182 0.96 -3.74 -10.10
CA GLU A 182 1.97 -3.45 -9.07
C GLU A 182 3.35 -3.11 -9.66
N ASP A 183 3.66 -3.63 -10.85
CA ASP A 183 4.91 -3.32 -11.57
C ASP A 183 4.96 -1.90 -12.16
N GLU A 184 3.83 -1.18 -12.24
CA GLU A 184 3.78 0.23 -12.65
C GLU A 184 4.12 1.18 -11.49
N HIS A 185 4.04 0.71 -10.24
CA HIS A 185 4.20 1.53 -9.04
C HIS A 185 5.43 1.16 -8.21
N VAL A 186 5.83 -0.10 -8.23
CA VAL A 186 7.03 -0.59 -7.55
C VAL A 186 8.07 -0.90 -8.61
N HIS A 187 9.00 0.03 -8.79
CA HIS A 187 10.14 -0.17 -9.68
C HIS A 187 11.11 -1.18 -9.08
N ALA A 188 11.54 -2.13 -9.91
CA ALA A 188 12.45 -3.20 -9.52
C ALA A 188 13.80 -2.64 -9.03
N GLN A 189 13.99 -2.56 -7.71
CA GLN A 189 15.31 -2.48 -7.10
C GLN A 189 15.43 -3.44 -5.91
N ALA A 190 16.52 -4.22 -5.95
CA ALA A 190 17.17 -5.02 -4.90
C ALA A 190 16.39 -6.08 -4.09
N GLY A 191 15.08 -6.29 -4.28
CA GLY A 191 14.29 -7.24 -3.46
C GLY A 191 13.97 -8.61 -4.08
N ALA A 192 14.13 -8.79 -5.39
CA ALA A 192 13.75 -10.03 -6.05
C ALA A 192 14.81 -11.13 -5.90
N GLU A 193 14.50 -12.16 -5.10
CA GLU A 193 15.32 -13.35 -4.92
C GLU A 193 15.37 -14.22 -6.19
N PHE A 194 14.26 -14.31 -6.91
CA PHE A 194 14.16 -15.10 -8.15
C PHE A 194 13.15 -14.51 -9.14
N GLU A 195 13.32 -14.91 -10.40
CA GLU A 195 12.44 -14.60 -11.51
C GLU A 195 11.63 -15.84 -11.91
N MET A 196 10.38 -15.64 -12.28
CA MET A 196 9.51 -16.65 -12.86
C MET A 196 9.44 -16.44 -14.38
N ARG A 197 9.89 -17.44 -15.13
CA ARG A 197 9.96 -17.41 -16.61
C ARG A 197 9.03 -18.43 -17.22
N CYS A 198 8.41 -18.10 -18.35
CA CYS A 198 7.58 -19.05 -19.10
C CYS A 198 8.39 -20.27 -19.52
N ARG A 199 7.92 -21.48 -19.21
CA ARG A 199 8.65 -22.73 -19.50
C ARG A 199 8.85 -23.01 -20.99
N LYS A 200 7.94 -22.52 -21.83
CA LYS A 200 8.00 -22.71 -23.30
C LYS A 200 9.01 -21.80 -23.99
N CYS A 201 9.12 -20.52 -23.58
CA CYS A 201 9.86 -19.51 -24.34
C CYS A 201 10.85 -18.67 -23.51
N ARG A 202 10.96 -18.97 -22.21
CA ARG A 202 11.83 -18.32 -21.20
C ARG A 202 11.64 -16.81 -21.02
N ARG A 203 10.55 -16.24 -21.55
CA ARG A 203 10.12 -14.86 -21.27
C ARG A 203 9.83 -14.72 -19.78
N GLN A 204 10.39 -13.72 -19.13
CA GLN A 204 10.08 -13.36 -17.75
C GLN A 204 8.63 -12.89 -17.66
N LEU A 205 7.91 -13.43 -16.68
CA LEU A 205 6.51 -13.14 -16.39
C LEU A 205 6.37 -12.36 -15.09
N ALA A 206 7.17 -12.68 -14.07
CA ALA A 206 7.10 -12.04 -12.77
C ALA A 206 8.43 -12.22 -12.00
N THR A 207 8.61 -11.47 -10.93
CA THR A 207 9.68 -11.63 -9.93
C THR A 207 9.08 -11.96 -8.58
N SER A 208 9.89 -12.51 -7.67
CA SER A 208 9.43 -12.94 -6.34
C SER A 208 8.88 -11.80 -5.48
N GLN A 209 9.21 -10.54 -5.78
CA GLN A 209 8.70 -9.37 -5.05
C GLN A 209 7.20 -9.12 -5.23
N TYR A 210 6.60 -9.67 -6.29
CA TYR A 210 5.16 -9.55 -6.56
C TYR A 210 4.36 -10.75 -6.02
N LEU A 211 5.02 -11.65 -5.27
CA LEU A 211 4.35 -12.82 -4.68
C LEU A 211 3.48 -12.41 -3.51
N LEU A 212 2.24 -12.89 -3.53
CA LEU A 212 1.35 -12.81 -2.38
C LEU A 212 1.63 -14.01 -1.46
N PRO A 213 2.19 -13.78 -0.25
CA PRO A 213 2.40 -14.85 0.69
C PRO A 213 1.05 -15.37 1.19
N HIS A 214 0.96 -16.68 1.37
CA HIS A 214 -0.19 -17.30 2.03
C HIS A 214 0.31 -18.50 2.83
N THR A 215 -0.27 -18.68 4.02
CA THR A 215 0.16 -19.73 4.95
C THR A 215 -0.67 -20.98 4.67
N PRO A 216 -0.03 -22.16 4.49
CA PRO A 216 -0.76 -23.42 4.45
C PRO A 216 -1.65 -23.57 5.68
N ARG A 217 -2.93 -23.85 5.46
CA ARG A 217 -3.82 -24.22 6.55
C ARG A 217 -3.25 -25.50 7.14
N GLN A 218 -2.81 -25.48 8.41
CA GLN A 218 -2.28 -26.67 9.08
C GLN A 218 -3.31 -27.78 8.93
N GLN A 219 -3.04 -28.73 8.04
CA GLN A 219 -3.72 -30.02 8.09
C GLN A 219 -3.28 -30.62 9.42
N ASN A 220 -4.22 -31.10 10.24
CA ASN A 220 -3.92 -31.84 11.47
C ASN A 220 -2.98 -33.01 11.13
N THR A 221 -1.66 -32.78 11.19
CA THR A 221 -0.64 -33.82 11.06
C THR A 221 -0.09 -34.09 12.43
N SER A 222 -0.15 -35.36 12.82
CA SER A 222 0.37 -35.94 14.06
C SER A 222 1.73 -35.36 14.49
N PRO A 223 2.04 -35.33 15.80
CA PRO A 223 3.13 -34.54 16.39
C PRO A 223 4.55 -35.11 16.17
N LEU A 224 4.83 -35.75 15.02
CA LEU A 224 6.12 -36.41 14.74
C LEU A 224 6.78 -36.02 13.40
N ALA A 225 6.49 -34.84 12.85
CA ALA A 225 7.22 -34.31 11.69
C ALA A 225 8.10 -33.10 12.06
N SER A 226 9.36 -33.12 11.60
CA SER A 226 10.44 -32.16 11.82
C SER A 226 10.09 -30.69 11.50
N PRO A 227 10.84 -29.71 12.05
CA PRO A 227 10.50 -28.30 11.89
C PRO A 227 10.92 -27.76 10.50
N ASN A 228 9.99 -27.04 9.88
CA ASN A 228 10.15 -26.09 8.76
C ASN A 228 10.60 -26.60 7.37
N PRO A 229 9.64 -26.86 6.46
CA PRO A 229 9.72 -26.40 5.07
C PRO A 229 9.10 -25.01 4.93
N SER A 230 9.72 -24.13 4.15
CA SER A 230 9.21 -22.79 3.84
C SER A 230 7.82 -22.90 3.18
N PRO A 231 6.79 -22.16 3.65
CA PRO A 231 5.38 -22.36 3.27
C PRO A 231 5.08 -22.23 1.77
N LEU A 232 5.96 -21.57 1.00
CA LEU A 232 5.84 -21.40 -0.45
C LEU A 232 6.18 -22.66 -1.26
N THR A 233 6.82 -23.67 -0.67
CA THR A 233 7.42 -24.80 -1.43
C THR A 233 6.43 -25.91 -1.80
N LEU A 234 5.28 -26.02 -1.13
CA LEU A 234 4.31 -27.12 -1.32
C LEU A 234 3.11 -26.75 -2.22
N CYS A 235 2.93 -25.47 -2.54
CA CYS A 235 1.78 -25.01 -3.32
C CYS A 235 1.97 -25.28 -4.82
N SER A 236 0.91 -25.62 -5.55
CA SER A 236 0.96 -25.82 -7.02
C SER A 236 0.93 -24.52 -7.84
N HIS A 237 0.68 -23.40 -7.17
CA HIS A 237 0.51 -22.09 -7.77
C HIS A 237 1.36 -21.03 -7.06
N TYR A 238 1.88 -20.08 -7.83
CA TYR A 238 2.35 -18.79 -7.32
C TYR A 238 1.20 -17.80 -7.42
N PHE A 239 0.79 -17.21 -6.30
CA PHE A 239 -0.18 -16.11 -6.31
C PHE A 239 0.55 -14.77 -6.37
N LEU A 240 0.02 -13.85 -7.16
CA LEU A 240 0.71 -12.61 -7.50
C LEU A 240 -0.25 -11.42 -7.43
N ASP A 241 0.32 -10.24 -7.19
CA ASP A 241 -0.32 -8.98 -7.57
C ASP A 241 -0.55 -8.95 -9.10
N PRO A 242 -1.57 -8.20 -9.59
CA PRO A 242 -1.73 -7.96 -11.02
C PRO A 242 -0.48 -7.29 -11.62
N LEU A 243 -0.06 -7.75 -12.80
CA LEU A 243 1.10 -7.20 -13.52
C LEU A 243 0.69 -6.68 -14.88
N SER A 244 1.41 -5.66 -15.38
CA SER A 244 1.07 -4.90 -16.58
C SER A 244 0.87 -5.78 -17.82
N TRP A 245 1.61 -6.88 -17.96
CA TRP A 245 1.44 -7.79 -19.10
C TRP A 245 0.11 -8.58 -19.08
N MET A 246 -0.57 -8.63 -17.92
CA MET A 246 -1.88 -9.26 -17.76
C MET A 246 -3.04 -8.32 -18.11
N LYS A 247 -2.76 -7.01 -18.27
CA LYS A 247 -3.75 -5.93 -18.46
C LYS A 247 -4.83 -6.26 -19.49
N SER A 248 -4.43 -6.71 -20.68
CA SER A 248 -5.36 -7.05 -21.77
C SER A 248 -6.38 -8.14 -21.43
N GLU A 249 -6.08 -9.00 -20.45
CA GLU A 249 -7.01 -10.03 -19.98
C GLU A 249 -7.84 -9.56 -18.78
N LEU A 250 -7.20 -8.93 -17.80
CA LEU A 250 -7.85 -8.53 -16.55
C LEU A 250 -8.89 -7.40 -16.74
N GLU A 251 -8.69 -6.51 -17.72
CA GLU A 251 -9.60 -5.41 -18.02
C GLU A 251 -10.85 -5.83 -18.83
N GLN A 252 -11.00 -7.10 -19.19
CA GLN A 252 -12.14 -7.58 -19.97
C GLN A 252 -13.46 -7.66 -19.16
N GLY A 253 -13.44 -7.37 -17.86
CA GLY A 253 -14.61 -7.41 -16.98
C GLY A 253 -15.14 -8.83 -16.67
N LYS A 254 -14.38 -9.89 -17.02
CA LYS A 254 -14.73 -11.27 -16.69
C LYS A 254 -14.35 -11.59 -15.24
N LEU A 255 -15.18 -12.38 -14.56
CA LEU A 255 -14.91 -12.84 -13.18
C LEU A 255 -13.70 -13.78 -13.06
N GLU A 256 -13.44 -14.58 -14.09
CA GLU A 256 -12.34 -15.52 -14.14
C GLU A 256 -11.86 -15.75 -15.58
N GLY A 257 -10.63 -16.23 -15.71
CA GLY A 257 -10.04 -16.50 -17.02
C GLY A 257 -8.62 -17.08 -16.96
N ARG A 258 -8.00 -17.16 -18.13
CA ARG A 258 -6.68 -17.79 -18.32
C ARG A 258 -5.63 -16.74 -18.60
N LEU A 259 -4.45 -16.89 -18.03
CA LEU A 259 -3.32 -16.02 -18.29
C LEU A 259 -2.39 -16.68 -19.32
N GLU A 260 -2.14 -15.97 -20.42
CA GLU A 260 -1.28 -16.44 -21.49
C GLU A 260 0.04 -15.68 -21.54
N CYS A 261 1.13 -16.38 -21.83
CA CYS A 261 2.42 -15.76 -22.02
C CYS A 261 2.37 -14.76 -23.20
N PRO A 262 2.76 -13.48 -23.02
CA PRO A 262 2.66 -12.47 -24.06
C PRO A 262 3.55 -12.76 -25.27
N LYS A 263 4.60 -13.58 -25.11
CA LYS A 263 5.52 -13.95 -26.20
C LYS A 263 5.04 -15.15 -27.01
N CYS A 264 4.52 -16.21 -26.37
CA CYS A 264 4.30 -17.50 -27.03
C CYS A 264 2.86 -18.03 -26.91
N ARG A 265 1.96 -17.25 -26.31
CA ARG A 265 0.53 -17.55 -26.08
C ARG A 265 0.26 -18.87 -25.35
N ALA A 266 1.29 -19.48 -24.73
CA ALA A 266 1.07 -20.63 -23.87
C ALA A 266 0.32 -20.19 -22.62
N ASN A 267 -0.69 -20.96 -22.20
CA ASN A 267 -1.31 -20.78 -20.90
C ASN A 267 -0.26 -21.02 -19.79
N VAL A 268 -0.07 -20.01 -18.95
CA VAL A 268 0.88 -19.99 -17.83
C VAL A 268 0.19 -19.89 -16.47
N GLY A 269 -1.12 -19.63 -16.44
CA GLY A 269 -1.82 -19.31 -15.21
C GLY A 269 -3.32 -19.06 -15.41
N LYS A 270 -3.95 -18.57 -14.35
CA LYS A 270 -5.38 -18.22 -14.32
C LYS A 270 -5.64 -17.15 -13.28
N TYR A 271 -6.76 -16.44 -13.44
CA TYR A 271 -7.26 -15.50 -12.46
C TYR A 271 -8.71 -15.79 -12.10
N ALA A 272 -9.11 -15.42 -10.88
CA ALA A 272 -10.49 -15.39 -10.42
C ALA A 272 -10.65 -14.24 -9.41
N TRP A 273 -11.46 -13.23 -9.74
CA TRP A 273 -11.68 -12.05 -8.89
C TRP A 273 -12.37 -12.41 -7.57
N GLN A 274 -13.22 -13.43 -7.60
CA GLN A 274 -13.88 -14.00 -6.40
C GLN A 274 -12.92 -14.75 -5.46
N GLY A 275 -11.69 -14.99 -5.92
CA GLY A 275 -10.69 -15.74 -5.21
C GLY A 275 -10.57 -17.19 -5.66
N MET A 276 -9.57 -17.86 -5.11
CA MET A 276 -9.22 -19.23 -5.47
C MET A 276 -8.61 -19.96 -4.29
N GLN A 277 -9.04 -21.21 -4.09
CA GLN A 277 -8.43 -22.08 -3.10
C GLN A 277 -7.09 -22.62 -3.61
N CYS A 278 -6.03 -22.39 -2.84
CA CYS A 278 -4.72 -22.98 -3.08
C CYS A 278 -4.71 -24.47 -2.67
N SER A 279 -3.78 -25.25 -3.22
CA SER A 279 -3.57 -26.66 -2.83
C SER A 279 -3.21 -26.85 -1.36
N CYS A 280 -2.77 -25.80 -0.66
CA CYS A 280 -2.54 -25.81 0.78
C CYS A 280 -3.81 -25.54 1.62
N GLY A 281 -4.95 -25.31 0.98
CA GLY A 281 -6.25 -25.08 1.62
C GLY A 281 -6.62 -23.62 1.85
N GLU A 282 -5.68 -22.69 1.67
CA GLU A 282 -5.89 -21.25 1.88
C GLU A 282 -6.68 -20.61 0.71
N TRP A 283 -7.57 -19.66 1.01
CA TRP A 283 -8.37 -18.95 0.02
C TRP A 283 -7.73 -17.60 -0.31
N VAL A 284 -7.23 -17.43 -1.53
CA VAL A 284 -6.51 -16.21 -1.94
C VAL A 284 -7.43 -15.30 -2.76
N VAL A 285 -7.46 -14.00 -2.42
CA VAL A 285 -8.30 -12.98 -3.08
C VAL A 285 -7.47 -11.72 -3.38
N PRO A 286 -7.46 -11.21 -4.64
CA PRO A 286 -7.97 -11.90 -5.82
C PRO A 286 -7.11 -13.13 -6.14
N GLY A 287 -7.71 -14.13 -6.77
CA GLY A 287 -7.05 -15.40 -7.10
C GLY A 287 -6.25 -15.31 -8.39
N ILE A 288 -5.22 -14.48 -8.48
CA ILE A 288 -4.35 -14.32 -9.66
C ILE A 288 -3.13 -15.21 -9.49
N SER A 289 -2.92 -16.19 -10.38
CA SER A 289 -1.86 -17.17 -10.20
C SER A 289 -1.16 -17.65 -11.46
N LEU A 290 0.14 -17.96 -11.32
CA LEU A 290 0.93 -18.73 -12.28
C LEU A 290 1.04 -20.18 -11.81
N ALA A 291 0.84 -21.12 -12.72
CA ALA A 291 0.96 -22.55 -12.42
C ALA A 291 2.43 -22.96 -12.40
N LYS A 292 2.91 -23.54 -11.28
CA LYS A 292 4.33 -23.93 -11.13
C LYS A 292 4.82 -24.85 -12.25
N GLY A 293 3.98 -25.77 -12.72
CA GLY A 293 4.33 -26.67 -13.83
C GLY A 293 4.54 -25.98 -15.19
N ARG A 294 4.14 -24.71 -15.34
CA ARG A 294 4.20 -23.93 -16.58
C ARG A 294 5.26 -22.81 -16.54
N VAL A 295 5.93 -22.62 -15.41
CA VAL A 295 6.96 -21.60 -15.21
C VAL A 295 8.22 -22.21 -14.62
N ASP A 296 9.38 -21.63 -14.91
CA ASP A 296 10.65 -22.00 -14.30
C ASP A 296 11.13 -20.85 -13.40
N GLU A 297 11.61 -21.21 -12.22
CA GLU A 297 12.30 -20.27 -11.33
C GLU A 297 13.77 -20.14 -11.75
N VAL A 298 14.25 -18.90 -11.86
CA VAL A 298 15.65 -18.58 -12.12
C VAL A 298 16.12 -17.63 -11.03
N LYS A 299 17.10 -18.04 -10.23
CA LYS A 299 17.67 -17.19 -9.18
C LYS A 299 18.24 -15.91 -9.77
N SER A 300 17.89 -14.78 -9.18
CA SER A 300 18.45 -13.49 -9.53
C SER A 300 19.93 -13.49 -9.16
N ARG A 301 20.83 -13.28 -10.13
CA ARG A 301 22.24 -13.03 -9.81
C ARG A 301 22.33 -11.60 -9.30
N PRO A 302 22.91 -11.32 -8.11
CA PRO A 302 23.17 -9.94 -7.74
C PRO A 302 24.05 -9.32 -8.82
N SER A 303 23.60 -8.20 -9.39
CA SER A 303 24.44 -7.39 -10.25
C SER A 303 25.60 -6.90 -9.40
N VAL A 304 26.77 -7.54 -9.54
CA VAL A 304 28.01 -6.95 -9.05
C VAL A 304 28.18 -5.66 -9.83
N GLY A 305 27.84 -4.53 -9.21
CA GLY A 305 28.17 -3.23 -9.73
C GLY A 305 29.66 -3.22 -9.99
N GLY A 306 30.05 -3.05 -11.25
CA GLY A 306 31.43 -2.86 -11.62
C GLY A 306 31.94 -1.63 -10.91
N ALA A 307 32.66 -1.83 -9.81
CA ALA A 307 33.50 -0.80 -9.25
C ALA A 307 34.47 -0.38 -10.36
N ALA A 308 34.45 0.91 -10.69
CA ALA A 308 35.47 1.54 -11.50
C ALA A 308 36.83 1.32 -10.80
N GLY A 309 37.53 0.27 -11.21
CA GLY A 309 38.91 0.02 -10.83
C GLY A 309 39.78 1.07 -11.50
N THR A 310 40.27 2.01 -10.69
CA THR A 310 41.45 2.82 -11.01
C THR A 310 42.56 1.90 -11.50
N GLY A 311 43.05 2.17 -12.69
CA GLY A 311 43.98 1.30 -13.39
C GLY A 311 45.31 1.09 -12.66
N VAL A 312 45.79 -0.14 -12.69
CA VAL A 312 47.21 -0.47 -12.87
C VAL A 312 47.25 -1.73 -13.73
N GLY A 313 47.96 -1.66 -14.86
CA GLY A 313 47.94 -2.66 -15.92
C GLY A 313 48.62 -3.98 -15.59
N MET A 314 48.33 -5.01 -16.39
CA MET A 314 49.28 -5.95 -17.00
C MET A 314 48.54 -7.14 -17.65
N GLY A 315 48.92 -7.46 -18.90
CA GLY A 315 48.96 -8.82 -19.41
C GLY A 315 47.73 -9.37 -20.14
N MET A 316 47.67 -9.16 -21.46
CA MET A 316 46.86 -9.99 -22.37
C MET A 316 47.51 -11.38 -22.52
N GLY A 317 46.85 -12.42 -22.01
CA GLY A 317 47.23 -13.82 -22.21
C GLY A 317 46.31 -14.51 -23.22
N ILE A 318 46.75 -14.60 -24.47
CA ILE A 318 46.13 -15.42 -25.52
C ILE A 318 46.51 -16.89 -25.24
N ARG A 319 45.53 -17.78 -25.06
CA ARG A 319 45.73 -19.24 -24.95
C ARG A 319 45.96 -19.84 -26.34
N MET A 320 47.10 -20.50 -26.54
CA MET A 320 47.35 -21.40 -27.68
C MET A 320 47.04 -22.87 -27.32
N PRO A 321 46.70 -23.72 -28.32
CA PRO A 321 46.26 -25.10 -28.11
C PRO A 321 47.44 -26.09 -28.02
N PRO A 322 47.21 -27.36 -27.61
CA PRO A 322 48.28 -28.29 -27.26
C PRO A 322 48.72 -29.12 -28.48
N SER A 323 50.03 -29.31 -28.64
CA SER A 323 50.58 -30.34 -29.53
C SER A 323 51.87 -30.95 -28.99
N GLU A 324 51.75 -32.25 -28.69
CA GLU A 324 52.64 -33.37 -28.99
C GLU A 324 54.15 -33.33 -28.68
N ALA A 325 54.50 -34.28 -27.80
CA ALA A 325 55.57 -35.27 -27.96
C ALA A 325 56.97 -34.77 -28.37
N GLY A 326 57.85 -34.72 -27.36
CA GLY A 326 59.29 -34.61 -27.56
C GLY A 326 59.87 -35.79 -28.34
N ARG A 327 60.57 -35.47 -29.42
CA ARG A 327 61.70 -36.23 -29.94
C ARG A 327 62.79 -35.26 -30.40
N ARG A 328 63.94 -35.27 -29.72
CA ARG A 328 65.20 -34.76 -30.28
C ARG A 328 65.65 -35.70 -31.41
N PRO A 329 66.26 -35.19 -32.47
CA PRO A 329 67.69 -35.44 -32.59
C PRO A 329 68.53 -34.32 -33.23
N VAL A 330 69.77 -34.26 -32.72
CA VAL A 330 71.06 -34.10 -33.43
C VAL A 330 71.30 -32.89 -34.34
N ALA A 331 72.38 -32.19 -33.99
CA ALA A 331 73.02 -31.13 -34.76
C ALA A 331 73.62 -31.64 -36.08
N GLY A 332 73.40 -30.90 -37.15
CA GLY A 332 74.10 -31.01 -38.42
C GLY A 332 74.43 -29.61 -38.93
N GLN A 333 75.72 -29.31 -39.02
CA GLN A 333 76.28 -28.11 -39.63
C GLN A 333 76.02 -28.07 -41.15
N GLY A 334 75.96 -26.86 -41.71
CA GLY A 334 76.60 -26.57 -43.00
C GLY A 334 75.70 -26.38 -44.22
N ASN A 335 75.49 -25.10 -44.57
CA ASN A 335 75.67 -24.49 -45.90
C ASN A 335 75.30 -25.29 -47.16
N LEU A 336 74.29 -24.83 -47.90
CA LEU A 336 74.39 -23.92 -49.06
C LEU A 336 73.01 -23.68 -49.66
#